data_AF-A0A9R1LMM3-F1
#
_entry.id   AF-A0A9R1LMM3-F1
#
_cell.length_a   1.000
_cell.length_b   1.000
_cell.length_c   1.000
_cell.angle_alpha   90.00
_cell.angle_beta   90.00
_cell.angle_gamma   90.00
#
_symmetry.space_group_name_H-M   'P 1'
#
loop_
_entity.id
_entity.type
_entity.pdbx_description
1 polymer ?
#
loop_
_entity_poly.entity_id
_entity_poly.type
_entity_poly.pdbx_seq_one_letter_code
_entity_poly.pdbx_strand_id
1 'polypeptide(L)'
;MWAASCLASCCAACACEACRTAVGSIGRRSARIAYCGLFALSLLASWVLREVAAPLLQSIPWINHFHKTPDREWFETDAVLRVSLGNFLFFTILAAIMALLVVSVVCYIGSFAFSGLLFHWFTPSGQDCGLNMFFIVSTLILVFVFAIVALHPKVNGSLLPASVIGLYCTYLCYSGLSSEPRDYECNGLHNHSKAMSTGSLTLGLCTTILSVVYSAVRAGSSATVLSAPDSPHAGSDKPLLPFSKADEEETKDVPKPVTYSYSFFHLIFSLASMYSAMLLTGWSTSVGESGKLVDVGWPSVWVRIATQWATAGLFIWSLVAPLLFPDREF
;
A
#
# COMPACT_ATOMS: atom_id res chain seq x y z
N MET A 1 4.21 -8.78 32.43
CA MET A 1 4.40 -8.42 31.01
C MET A 1 3.17 -7.71 30.42
N TRP A 2 1.95 -8.17 30.71
CA TRP A 2 0.71 -7.53 30.23
C TRP A 2 0.45 -6.09 30.75
N ALA A 3 0.80 -5.78 32.01
CA ALA A 3 0.57 -4.45 32.58
C ALA A 3 1.44 -3.34 31.96
N ALA A 4 2.67 -3.67 31.52
CA ALA A 4 3.56 -2.72 30.85
C ALA A 4 3.10 -2.39 29.42
N SER A 5 2.54 -3.38 28.72
CA SER A 5 1.90 -3.19 27.41
C SER A 5 0.64 -2.34 27.51
N CYS A 6 -0.17 -2.53 28.56
CA CYS A 6 -1.35 -1.70 28.83
C CYS A 6 -0.99 -0.27 29.24
N LEU A 7 0.07 -0.07 30.03
CA LEU A 7 0.57 1.26 30.40
C LEU A 7 1.18 2.00 29.20
N ALA A 8 1.96 1.31 28.35
CA ALA A 8 2.48 1.90 27.11
C ALA A 8 1.34 2.25 26.13
N SER A 9 0.31 1.41 26.05
CA SER A 9 -0.88 1.64 25.22
C SER A 9 -1.76 2.77 25.77
N CYS A 10 -1.95 2.87 27.09
CA CYS A 10 -2.63 4.00 27.73
C CYS A 10 -1.85 5.31 27.58
N CYS A 11 -0.53 5.31 27.72
CA CYS A 11 0.29 6.50 27.50
C CYS A 11 0.27 6.95 26.03
N ALA A 12 0.25 6.01 25.07
CA ALA A 12 0.09 6.31 23.65
C ALA A 12 -1.32 6.84 23.33
N ALA A 13 -2.37 6.29 23.96
CA ALA A 13 -3.75 6.75 23.81
C ALA A 13 -3.96 8.15 24.43
N CYS A 14 -3.42 8.40 25.63
CA CYS A 14 -3.46 9.71 26.27
C CYS A 14 -2.64 10.76 25.51
N ALA A 15 -1.50 10.38 24.92
CA ALA A 15 -0.73 11.25 24.03
C ALA A 15 -1.49 11.54 22.72
N CYS A 16 -2.21 10.56 22.16
CA CYS A 16 -3.10 10.76 21.02
C CYS A 16 -4.27 11.70 21.34
N GLU A 17 -4.93 11.55 22.49
CA GLU A 17 -6.07 12.39 22.88
C GLU A 17 -5.64 13.83 23.23
N ALA A 18 -4.46 13.99 23.85
CA ALA A 18 -3.82 15.28 24.06
C ALA A 18 -3.38 15.95 22.75
N CYS A 19 -2.89 15.18 21.77
CA CYS A 19 -2.61 15.69 20.43
C CYS A 19 -3.89 16.08 19.68
N ARG A 20 -4.97 15.32 19.82
CA ARG A 20 -6.25 15.58 19.15
C ARG A 20 -6.92 16.85 19.66
N THR A 21 -6.85 17.09 20.96
CA THR A 21 -7.34 18.33 21.60
C THR A 21 -6.45 19.54 21.31
N ALA A 22 -5.13 19.36 21.22
CA ALA A 22 -4.21 20.42 20.81
C ALA A 22 -4.36 20.81 19.32
N VAL A 23 -4.54 19.83 18.43
CA VAL A 23 -4.62 20.07 16.97
C VAL A 23 -5.91 20.81 16.57
N GLY A 24 -6.98 20.72 17.36
CA GLY A 24 -8.25 21.42 17.07
C GLY A 24 -8.20 22.95 17.13
N SER A 25 -7.14 23.56 17.69
CA SER A 25 -7.07 24.99 17.97
C SER A 25 -5.82 25.71 17.43
N ILE A 26 -4.92 25.02 16.73
CA ILE A 26 -3.55 25.53 16.52
C ILE A 26 -3.32 26.08 15.11
N GLY A 27 -3.06 27.39 15.01
CA GLY A 27 -2.53 28.01 13.78
C GLY A 27 -1.07 27.64 13.50
N ARG A 28 -0.61 27.81 12.24
CA ARG A 28 0.75 27.41 11.76
C ARG A 28 1.93 27.88 12.64
N ARG A 29 1.86 29.08 13.25
CA ARG A 29 2.89 29.58 14.18
C ARG A 29 2.84 28.88 15.54
N SER A 30 1.65 28.52 16.01
CA SER A 30 1.44 27.88 17.30
C SER A 30 1.90 26.41 17.30
N ALA A 31 1.79 25.68 16.18
CA ALA A 31 2.26 24.29 16.07
C ALA A 31 3.78 24.18 16.24
N ARG A 32 4.55 25.08 15.60
CA ARG A 32 6.02 25.09 15.73
C ARG A 32 6.46 25.38 17.17
N ILE A 33 5.81 26.35 17.81
CA ILE A 33 6.08 26.68 19.22
C ILE A 33 5.73 25.50 20.12
N ALA A 34 4.62 24.80 19.86
CA ALA A 34 4.24 23.60 20.60
C ALA A 34 5.25 22.46 20.44
N TYR A 35 5.75 22.19 19.24
CA TYR A 35 6.79 21.16 19.02
C TYR A 35 8.13 21.54 19.66
N CYS A 36 8.53 22.81 19.58
CA CYS A 36 9.71 23.30 20.31
C CYS A 36 9.53 23.17 21.83
N GLY A 37 8.34 23.46 22.35
CA GLY A 37 7.99 23.29 23.75
C GLY A 37 8.04 21.82 24.19
N LEU A 38 7.45 20.90 23.43
CA LEU A 38 7.51 19.46 23.67
C LEU A 38 8.95 18.95 23.68
N PHE A 39 9.75 19.38 22.72
CA PHE A 39 11.18 19.03 22.67
C PHE A 39 11.92 19.56 23.90
N ALA A 40 11.72 20.84 24.26
CA ALA A 40 12.34 21.43 25.45
C ALA A 40 11.94 20.71 26.75
N LEU A 41 10.66 20.34 26.89
CA LEU A 41 10.15 19.56 28.01
C LEU A 41 10.80 18.17 28.07
N SER A 42 11.02 17.52 26.92
CA SER A 42 11.71 16.22 26.86
C SER A 42 13.18 16.33 27.29
N LEU A 43 13.85 17.43 26.95
CA LEU A 43 15.23 17.69 27.39
C LEU A 43 15.30 17.98 28.90
N LEU A 44 14.35 18.75 29.43
CA LEU A 44 14.23 19.01 30.87
C LEU A 44 13.95 17.71 31.63
N ALA A 45 13.02 16.88 31.14
CA ALA A 45 12.74 15.57 31.73
C ALA A 45 13.96 14.65 31.69
N SER A 46 14.70 14.63 30.59
CA SER A 46 15.95 13.88 30.47
C SER A 46 17.01 14.37 31.45
N TRP A 47 17.12 15.68 31.66
CA TRP A 47 18.06 16.27 32.63
C TRP A 47 17.69 15.92 34.07
N VAL A 48 16.42 16.06 34.45
CA VAL A 48 15.92 15.67 35.78
C VAL A 48 16.11 14.17 36.02
N LEU A 49 15.78 13.35 35.02
CA LEU A 49 15.97 11.90 35.13
C LEU A 49 17.45 11.54 35.26
N ARG A 50 18.38 12.25 34.61
CA ARG A 50 19.81 12.03 34.83
C ARG A 50 20.20 12.19 36.30
N GLU A 51 19.70 13.21 36.99
CA GLU A 51 20.04 13.49 38.39
C GLU A 51 19.36 12.52 39.38
N VAL A 52 18.16 12.02 39.05
CA VAL A 52 17.30 11.25 39.96
C VAL A 52 17.22 9.74 39.60
N ALA A 53 17.78 9.35 38.45
CA ALA A 53 17.65 8.00 37.87
C ALA A 53 18.17 6.90 38.78
N ALA A 54 19.36 7.08 39.35
CA ALA A 54 20.05 6.04 40.09
C ALA A 54 19.22 5.42 41.25
N PRO A 55 18.69 6.20 42.21
CA PRO A 55 17.85 5.63 43.28
C PRO A 55 16.50 5.10 42.76
N LEU A 56 15.98 5.67 41.67
CA LEU A 56 14.65 5.37 41.17
C LEU A 56 14.62 4.08 40.33
N LEU A 57 15.58 3.88 39.43
CA LEU A 57 15.71 2.67 38.60
C LEU A 57 16.15 1.44 39.40
N GLN A 58 16.92 1.62 40.46
CA GLN A 58 17.31 0.52 41.37
C GLN A 58 16.12 -0.08 42.12
N SER A 59 15.04 0.69 42.33
CA SER A 59 13.82 0.21 43.00
C SER A 59 12.91 -0.64 42.12
N ILE A 60 13.16 -0.69 40.80
CA ILE A 60 12.27 -1.33 39.82
C ILE A 60 12.72 -2.80 39.57
N PRO A 61 11.94 -3.81 40.00
CA PRO A 61 12.38 -5.20 39.96
C PRO A 61 12.58 -5.78 38.56
N TRP A 62 11.86 -5.27 37.54
CA TRP A 62 11.95 -5.81 36.17
C TRP A 62 13.19 -5.33 35.40
N ILE A 63 13.83 -4.25 35.86
CA ILE A 63 15.02 -3.67 35.21
C ILE A 63 16.30 -4.29 35.78
N ASN A 64 16.28 -4.70 37.06
CA ASN A 64 17.45 -5.18 37.79
C ASN A 64 17.62 -6.69 37.72
N HIS A 65 17.67 -7.25 36.51
CA HIS A 65 18.11 -8.63 36.26
C HIS A 65 19.57 -8.66 35.81
N PHE A 66 20.47 -8.24 36.70
CA PHE A 66 21.90 -8.27 36.44
C PHE A 66 22.59 -9.25 37.38
N HIS A 67 23.50 -10.07 36.84
CA HIS A 67 24.41 -10.89 37.65
C HIS A 67 25.37 -10.03 38.51
N LYS A 68 25.66 -8.80 38.07
CA LYS A 68 26.42 -7.78 38.82
C LYS A 68 25.75 -6.42 38.60
N THR A 69 25.38 -5.74 39.68
CA THR A 69 24.72 -4.43 39.59
C THR A 69 25.67 -3.40 38.95
N PRO A 70 25.24 -2.69 37.89
CA PRO A 70 26.00 -1.60 37.28
C PRO A 70 26.24 -0.45 38.26
N ASP A 71 27.19 0.42 37.92
CA ASP A 71 27.48 1.66 38.62
C ASP A 71 26.41 2.74 38.38
N ARG A 72 26.40 3.82 39.19
CA ARG A 72 25.40 4.90 39.06
C ARG A 72 25.42 5.54 37.67
N GLU A 73 26.61 5.74 37.10
CA GLU A 73 26.80 6.38 35.80
C GLU A 73 26.05 5.64 34.68
N TRP A 74 25.99 4.31 34.78
CA TRP A 74 25.20 3.47 33.88
C TRP A 74 23.69 3.79 33.96
N PHE A 75 23.11 3.88 35.18
CA PHE A 75 21.68 4.17 35.36
C PHE A 75 21.31 5.59 34.90
N GLU A 76 22.18 6.56 35.16
CA GLU A 76 22.00 7.96 34.74
C GLU A 76 22.02 8.07 33.20
N THR A 77 22.94 7.34 32.55
CA THR A 77 23.05 7.30 31.08
C THR A 77 21.88 6.54 30.44
N ASP A 78 21.47 5.40 31.00
CA ASP A 78 20.34 4.59 30.50
C ASP A 78 19.02 5.39 30.54
N ALA A 79 18.78 6.15 31.61
CA ALA A 79 17.59 7.00 31.72
C ALA A 79 17.52 8.07 30.61
N VAL A 80 18.64 8.76 30.36
CA VAL A 80 18.76 9.78 29.30
C VAL A 80 18.56 9.16 27.92
N LEU A 81 19.16 7.99 27.65
CA LEU A 81 19.04 7.29 26.38
C LEU A 81 17.61 6.85 26.09
N ARG A 82 16.87 6.34 27.08
CA ARG A 82 15.47 5.93 26.90
C ARG A 82 14.57 7.10 26.54
N VAL A 83 14.72 8.24 27.22
CA VAL A 83 13.95 9.46 26.94
C VAL A 83 14.29 9.99 25.55
N SER A 84 15.59 10.03 25.21
CA SER A 84 16.08 10.51 23.92
C SER A 84 15.61 9.62 22.76
N LEU A 85 15.62 8.29 22.95
CA LEU A 85 15.10 7.33 21.97
C LEU A 85 13.59 7.51 21.78
N GLY A 86 12.82 7.67 22.86
CA GLY A 86 11.39 7.93 22.78
C GLY A 86 11.08 9.22 22.01
N ASN A 87 11.85 10.28 22.26
CA ASN A 87 11.71 11.55 21.56
C ASN A 87 12.09 11.45 20.06
N PHE A 88 13.17 10.75 19.73
CA PHE A 88 13.56 10.46 18.36
C PHE A 88 12.45 9.67 17.62
N LEU A 89 11.93 8.61 18.23
CA LEU A 89 10.85 7.80 17.64
C LEU A 89 9.57 8.63 17.45
N PHE A 90 9.20 9.46 18.44
CA PHE A 90 8.03 10.33 18.33
C PHE A 90 8.11 11.28 17.13
N PHE A 91 9.21 12.03 17.01
CA PHE A 91 9.36 12.99 15.93
C PHE A 91 9.53 12.34 14.55
N THR A 92 10.19 11.17 14.48
CA THR A 92 10.31 10.42 13.21
C THR A 92 8.98 9.83 12.77
N ILE A 93 8.18 9.26 13.68
CA ILE A 93 6.83 8.77 13.38
C ILE A 93 5.92 9.92 12.94
N LEU A 94 5.95 11.05 13.65
CA LEU A 94 5.16 12.22 13.27
C LEU A 94 5.56 12.74 11.88
N ALA A 95 6.86 12.80 11.59
CA ALA A 95 7.35 13.18 10.26
C ALA A 95 6.87 12.22 9.17
N ALA A 96 6.90 10.90 9.43
CA ALA A 96 6.41 9.89 8.49
C ALA A 96 4.90 10.04 8.24
N ILE A 97 4.08 10.23 9.28
CA ILE A 97 2.64 10.45 9.14
C ILE A 97 2.35 11.69 8.29
N MET A 98 3.05 12.80 8.57
CA MET A 98 2.89 14.03 7.79
C MET A 98 3.30 13.84 6.32
N ALA A 99 4.37 13.09 6.04
CA ALA A 99 4.78 12.77 4.69
C ALA A 99 3.72 11.94 3.94
N LEU A 100 3.16 10.91 4.58
CA LEU A 100 2.10 10.08 3.99
C LEU A 100 0.84 10.92 3.69
N LEU A 101 0.48 11.84 4.58
CA LEU A 101 -0.64 12.74 4.37
C LEU A 101 -0.40 13.70 3.21
N VAL A 102 0.80 14.30 3.11
CA VAL A 102 1.17 15.18 2.01
C VAL A 102 1.10 14.44 0.67
N VAL A 103 1.67 13.24 0.59
CA VAL A 103 1.61 12.42 -0.63
C VAL A 103 0.16 12.11 -0.99
N SER A 104 -0.68 11.73 -0.02
CA SER A 104 -2.10 11.43 -0.27
C SER A 104 -2.87 12.63 -0.81
N VAL A 105 -2.65 13.82 -0.22
CA VAL A 105 -3.27 15.08 -0.65
C VAL A 105 -2.82 15.44 -2.07
N VAL A 106 -1.52 15.31 -2.37
CA VAL A 106 -0.98 15.54 -3.72
C VAL A 106 -1.60 14.59 -4.74
N CYS A 107 -1.75 13.30 -4.42
CA CYS A 107 -2.39 12.33 -5.31
C CYS A 107 -3.86 12.66 -5.58
N TYR A 108 -4.63 13.09 -4.58
CA TYR A 108 -6.01 13.52 -4.79
C TYR A 108 -6.11 14.80 -5.63
N ILE A 109 -5.32 15.83 -5.30
CA ILE A 109 -5.28 17.07 -6.08
C ILE A 109 -4.89 16.77 -7.54
N GLY A 110 -3.88 15.91 -7.73
CA GLY A 110 -3.45 15.45 -9.05
C GLY A 110 -4.58 14.73 -9.81
N SER A 111 -5.35 13.88 -9.14
CA SER A 111 -6.50 13.19 -9.74
C SER A 111 -7.56 14.17 -10.23
N PHE A 112 -7.98 15.13 -9.38
CA PHE A 112 -8.97 16.14 -9.75
C PHE A 112 -8.47 17.08 -10.86
N ALA A 113 -7.22 17.55 -10.77
CA ALA A 113 -6.62 18.41 -11.78
C ALA A 113 -6.50 17.67 -13.13
N PHE A 114 -6.10 16.40 -13.10
CA PHE A 114 -5.98 15.59 -14.31
C PHE A 114 -7.35 15.30 -14.93
N SER A 115 -8.39 14.99 -14.15
CA SER A 115 -9.76 14.90 -14.67
C SER A 115 -10.24 16.20 -15.31
N GLY A 116 -9.88 17.36 -14.75
CA GLY A 116 -10.15 18.67 -15.36
C GLY A 116 -9.49 18.82 -16.74
N LEU A 117 -8.26 18.32 -16.89
CA LEU A 117 -7.56 18.29 -18.17
C LEU A 117 -8.21 17.31 -19.16
N LEU A 118 -8.76 16.19 -18.68
CA LEU A 118 -9.52 15.27 -19.53
C LEU A 118 -10.78 15.93 -20.09
N PHE A 119 -11.51 16.73 -19.31
CA PHE A 119 -12.63 17.51 -19.86
C PHE A 119 -12.17 18.48 -20.95
N HIS A 120 -11.01 19.11 -20.78
CA HIS A 120 -10.48 20.00 -21.80
C HIS A 120 -10.14 19.28 -23.12
N TRP A 121 -9.54 18.09 -23.04
CA TRP A 121 -9.11 17.34 -24.23
C TRP A 121 -10.19 16.47 -24.88
N PHE A 122 -11.11 15.93 -24.10
CA PHE A 122 -12.07 14.90 -24.56
C PHE A 122 -13.53 15.37 -24.60
N THR A 123 -13.81 16.61 -24.19
CA THR A 123 -15.15 17.24 -24.29
C THR A 123 -15.05 18.66 -24.86
N PRO A 124 -14.65 18.83 -26.13
CA PRO A 124 -14.60 20.15 -26.77
C PRO A 124 -15.99 20.80 -26.87
N SER A 125 -16.05 22.13 -26.73
CA SER A 125 -17.30 22.88 -26.87
C SER A 125 -17.79 22.85 -28.32
N GLY A 126 -19.02 22.38 -28.56
CA GLY A 126 -19.65 22.34 -29.88
C GLY A 126 -19.95 20.94 -30.43
N GLN A 127 -19.64 19.87 -29.68
CA GLN A 127 -19.97 18.49 -30.03
C GLN A 127 -20.56 17.72 -28.85
N ASP A 128 -21.43 16.76 -29.14
CA ASP A 128 -22.10 15.93 -28.13
C ASP A 128 -21.22 14.75 -27.69
N CYS A 129 -20.23 15.03 -26.83
CA CYS A 129 -19.30 14.04 -26.27
C CYS A 129 -19.82 13.38 -24.99
N GLY A 130 -21.09 12.95 -24.99
CA GLY A 130 -21.79 12.45 -23.79
C GLY A 130 -21.17 11.19 -23.16
N LEU A 131 -20.63 10.29 -23.98
CA LEU A 131 -19.95 9.07 -23.51
C LEU A 131 -18.67 9.42 -22.73
N ASN A 132 -17.85 10.32 -23.27
CA ASN A 132 -16.58 10.74 -22.66
C ASN A 132 -16.87 11.47 -21.34
N MET A 133 -17.87 12.35 -21.34
CA MET A 133 -18.36 13.01 -20.13
C MET A 133 -18.80 11.99 -19.08
N PHE A 134 -19.56 10.96 -19.44
CA PHE A 134 -19.97 9.91 -18.53
C PHE A 134 -18.76 9.16 -17.92
N PHE A 135 -17.76 8.79 -18.72
CA PHE A 135 -16.56 8.12 -18.22
C PHE A 135 -15.77 9.02 -17.25
N ILE A 136 -15.58 10.30 -17.55
CA ILE A 136 -14.85 11.21 -16.67
C ILE A 136 -15.63 11.47 -15.37
N VAL A 137 -16.94 11.74 -15.45
CA VAL A 137 -17.78 12.01 -14.28
C VAL A 137 -17.89 10.78 -13.39
N SER A 138 -18.12 9.59 -13.96
CA SER A 138 -18.17 8.35 -13.17
C SER A 138 -16.84 8.07 -12.47
N THR A 139 -15.71 8.36 -13.11
CA THR A 139 -14.37 8.25 -12.50
C THR A 139 -14.20 9.22 -11.32
N LEU A 140 -14.61 10.47 -11.47
CA LEU A 140 -14.58 11.48 -10.39
C LEU A 140 -15.43 11.06 -9.19
N ILE A 141 -16.62 10.51 -9.45
CA ILE A 141 -17.49 9.96 -8.40
C ILE A 141 -16.78 8.81 -7.67
N LEU A 142 -16.15 7.89 -8.40
CA LEU A 142 -15.39 6.78 -7.80
C LEU A 142 -14.24 7.27 -6.91
N VAL A 143 -13.45 8.26 -7.37
CA VAL A 143 -12.36 8.86 -6.58
C VAL A 143 -12.89 9.46 -5.27
N PHE A 144 -14.04 10.14 -5.33
CA PHE A 144 -14.69 10.68 -4.14
C PHE A 144 -15.21 9.58 -3.20
N VAL A 145 -15.81 8.52 -3.75
CA VAL A 145 -16.26 7.35 -2.97
C VAL A 145 -15.10 6.66 -2.27
N PHE A 146 -13.94 6.50 -2.92
CA PHE A 146 -12.75 5.92 -2.28
C PHE A 146 -12.31 6.71 -1.05
N ALA A 147 -12.35 8.05 -1.12
CA ALA A 147 -12.02 8.91 0.02
C ALA A 147 -13.01 8.71 1.17
N ILE A 148 -14.32 8.67 0.88
CA ILE A 148 -15.36 8.45 1.90
C ILE A 148 -15.21 7.09 2.57
N VAL A 149 -15.07 6.01 1.78
CA VAL A 149 -14.96 4.65 2.30
C VAL A 149 -13.69 4.50 3.14
N ALA A 150 -12.56 5.05 2.69
CA ALA A 150 -11.30 4.99 3.43
C ALA A 150 -11.34 5.78 4.75
N LEU A 151 -12.04 6.93 4.78
CA LEU A 151 -12.21 7.75 5.98
C LEU A 151 -13.30 7.23 6.94
N HIS A 152 -14.11 6.26 6.51
CA HIS A 152 -15.21 5.77 7.30
C HIS A 152 -14.68 5.07 8.57
N PRO A 153 -15.12 5.49 9.78
CA PRO A 153 -14.51 5.05 11.04
C PRO A 153 -14.64 3.55 11.32
N LYS A 154 -15.59 2.85 10.66
CA LYS A 154 -15.70 1.40 10.78
C LYS A 154 -14.70 0.65 9.91
N VAL A 155 -14.27 1.22 8.78
CA VAL A 155 -13.38 0.57 7.80
C VAL A 155 -11.92 0.60 8.28
N ASN A 156 -11.54 1.60 9.08
CA ASN A 156 -10.14 1.83 9.48
C ASN A 156 -9.18 1.85 8.27
N GLY A 157 -9.63 2.44 7.16
CA GLY A 157 -8.87 2.51 5.91
C GLY A 157 -7.72 3.52 5.97
N SER A 158 -6.77 3.39 5.05
CA SER A 158 -5.69 4.36 4.87
C SER A 158 -5.97 5.27 3.68
N LEU A 159 -5.68 6.56 3.83
CA LEU A 159 -5.88 7.56 2.78
C LEU A 159 -4.93 7.38 1.59
N LEU A 160 -3.72 6.87 1.86
CA LEU A 160 -2.68 6.75 0.85
C LEU A 160 -3.06 5.74 -0.23
N PRO A 161 -3.41 4.47 0.08
CA PRO A 161 -3.88 3.53 -0.93
C PRO A 161 -5.10 4.05 -1.71
N ALA A 162 -6.08 4.67 -1.03
CA ALA A 162 -7.26 5.23 -1.69
C ALA A 162 -6.90 6.33 -2.70
N SER A 163 -5.98 7.23 -2.34
CA SER A 163 -5.50 8.30 -3.22
C SER A 163 -4.70 7.78 -4.42
N VAL A 164 -3.85 6.76 -4.23
CA VAL A 164 -3.04 6.15 -5.29
C VAL A 164 -3.93 5.37 -6.26
N ILE A 165 -4.89 4.60 -5.76
CA ILE A 165 -5.86 3.87 -6.59
C ILE A 165 -6.78 4.86 -7.33
N GLY A 166 -7.20 5.95 -6.69
CA GLY A 166 -7.96 7.02 -7.36
C GLY A 166 -7.19 7.65 -8.54
N LEU A 167 -5.90 7.94 -8.35
CA LEU A 167 -5.04 8.44 -9.42
C LEU A 167 -4.88 7.40 -10.54
N TYR A 168 -4.71 6.13 -10.18
CA TYR A 168 -4.64 5.04 -11.15
C TYR A 168 -5.93 4.86 -11.94
N CYS A 169 -7.10 4.95 -11.32
CA CYS A 169 -8.39 4.93 -12.01
C CYS A 169 -8.53 6.12 -12.97
N THR A 170 -8.06 7.30 -12.58
CA THR A 170 -8.02 8.48 -13.46
C THR A 170 -7.10 8.26 -14.65
N TYR A 171 -5.95 7.62 -14.44
CA TYR A 171 -5.05 7.19 -15.51
C TYR A 171 -5.67 6.15 -16.44
N LEU A 172 -6.41 5.16 -15.93
CA LEU A 172 -7.11 4.18 -16.76
C LEU A 172 -8.22 4.84 -17.59
N CYS A 173 -8.94 5.81 -17.03
CA CYS A 173 -9.91 6.61 -17.76
C CYS A 173 -9.24 7.39 -18.90
N TYR A 174 -8.16 8.13 -18.61
CA TYR A 174 -7.35 8.80 -19.64
C TYR A 174 -6.89 7.84 -20.72
N SER A 175 -6.36 6.68 -20.32
CA SER A 175 -5.86 5.69 -21.26
C SER A 175 -6.98 5.12 -22.12
N GLY A 176 -8.17 4.91 -21.56
CA GLY A 176 -9.39 4.54 -22.29
C GLY A 176 -9.76 5.58 -23.33
N LEU A 177 -9.89 6.84 -22.94
CA LEU A 177 -10.25 7.93 -23.84
C LEU A 177 -9.19 8.17 -24.93
N SER A 178 -7.90 8.04 -24.60
CA SER A 178 -6.81 8.16 -25.58
C SER A 178 -6.82 7.07 -26.65
N SER A 179 -7.44 5.92 -26.33
CA SER A 179 -7.62 4.76 -27.22
C SER A 179 -8.85 4.90 -28.12
N GLU A 180 -9.59 6.02 -28.08
CA GLU A 180 -10.74 6.25 -28.94
C GLU A 180 -10.36 6.21 -30.44
N PRO A 181 -11.27 5.74 -31.32
CA PRO A 181 -11.03 5.72 -32.76
C PRO A 181 -10.62 7.09 -33.31
N ARG A 182 -9.83 7.06 -34.38
CA ARG A 182 -9.23 8.25 -34.99
C ARG A 182 -10.25 9.19 -35.63
N ASP A 183 -11.36 8.62 -36.06
CA ASP A 183 -12.52 9.23 -36.68
C ASP A 183 -13.52 9.80 -35.65
N TYR A 184 -13.25 9.65 -34.35
CA TYR A 184 -14.10 10.18 -33.29
C TYR A 184 -13.67 11.59 -32.89
N GLU A 185 -14.49 12.56 -33.27
CA GLU A 185 -14.21 14.00 -33.17
C GLU A 185 -13.97 14.51 -31.73
N CYS A 186 -14.47 13.79 -30.72
CA CYS A 186 -14.28 14.15 -29.31
C CYS A 186 -12.86 13.92 -28.80
N ASN A 187 -12.03 13.13 -29.50
CA ASN A 187 -10.66 12.86 -29.07
C ASN A 187 -9.71 13.97 -29.55
N GLY A 188 -9.55 15.02 -28.75
CA GLY A 188 -8.63 16.14 -29.04
C GLY A 188 -7.14 15.78 -29.02
N LEU A 189 -6.78 14.55 -28.65
CA LEU A 189 -5.39 14.10 -28.57
C LEU A 189 -4.86 13.54 -29.91
N HIS A 190 -5.72 13.44 -30.93
CA HIS A 190 -5.42 12.81 -32.23
C HIS A 190 -4.16 13.36 -32.92
N ASN A 191 -3.90 14.65 -32.76
CA ASN A 191 -2.78 15.34 -33.40
C ASN A 191 -1.46 15.28 -32.60
N HIS A 192 -1.50 14.82 -31.35
CA HIS A 192 -0.35 14.83 -30.44
C HIS A 192 0.23 13.44 -30.13
N SER A 193 -0.52 12.36 -30.36
CA SER A 193 -0.06 10.99 -30.14
C SER A 193 0.69 10.42 -31.35
N LYS A 194 1.96 10.82 -31.51
CA LYS A 194 2.91 9.99 -32.27
C LYS A 194 3.30 8.77 -31.44
N ALA A 195 3.82 7.74 -32.12
CA ALA A 195 4.25 6.45 -31.57
C ALA A 195 4.85 6.54 -30.15
N MET A 196 4.59 5.51 -29.33
CA MET A 196 5.07 5.42 -27.94
C MET A 196 6.53 5.89 -27.81
N SER A 197 6.75 6.93 -27.03
CA SER A 197 8.10 7.44 -26.78
C SER A 197 8.95 6.36 -26.11
N THR A 198 10.22 6.25 -26.49
CA THR A 198 11.21 5.35 -25.87
C THR A 198 11.24 5.51 -24.34
N GLY A 199 11.01 6.72 -23.83
CA GLY A 199 10.91 6.97 -22.39
C GLY A 199 9.72 6.27 -21.73
N SER A 200 8.54 6.31 -22.35
CA SER A 200 7.34 5.63 -21.85
C SER A 200 7.47 4.11 -21.93
N LEU A 201 8.13 3.61 -22.98
CA LEU A 201 8.45 2.20 -23.13
C LEU A 201 9.38 1.71 -22.01
N THR A 202 10.50 2.41 -21.78
CA THR A 202 11.45 2.04 -20.72
C THR A 202 10.81 2.09 -19.34
N LEU A 203 10.02 3.14 -19.05
CA LEU A 203 9.29 3.24 -17.78
C LEU A 203 8.31 2.09 -17.60
N GLY A 204 7.51 1.76 -18.62
CA GLY A 204 6.57 0.65 -18.56
C GLY A 204 7.25 -0.71 -18.35
N LEU A 205 8.39 -0.95 -19.01
CA LEU A 205 9.19 -2.16 -18.82
C LEU A 205 9.75 -2.25 -17.40
N CYS A 206 10.37 -1.18 -16.90
CA CYS A 206 10.90 -1.12 -15.54
C CYS A 206 9.79 -1.36 -14.49
N THR A 207 8.64 -0.73 -14.65
CA THR A 207 7.49 -0.94 -13.75
C THR A 207 6.99 -2.38 -13.79
N THR A 208 6.95 -3.01 -14.97
CA THR A 208 6.54 -4.42 -15.13
C THR A 208 7.53 -5.37 -14.44
N ILE A 209 8.83 -5.13 -14.59
CA ILE A 209 9.85 -5.94 -13.91
C ILE A 209 9.73 -5.78 -12.39
N LEU A 210 9.60 -4.55 -11.90
CA LEU A 210 9.45 -4.29 -10.46
C LEU A 210 8.19 -4.91 -9.88
N SER A 211 7.05 -4.87 -10.58
CA SER A 211 5.79 -5.45 -10.12
C SER A 211 5.83 -6.98 -10.09
N VAL A 212 6.46 -7.61 -11.08
CA VAL A 212 6.65 -9.07 -11.12
C VAL A 212 7.60 -9.52 -10.01
N VAL A 213 8.73 -8.82 -9.81
CA VAL A 213 9.67 -9.12 -8.72
C VAL A 213 8.98 -8.95 -7.37
N TYR A 214 8.22 -7.87 -7.18
CA TYR A 214 7.44 -7.66 -5.96
C TYR A 214 6.42 -8.78 -5.72
N SER A 215 5.70 -9.20 -6.77
CA SER A 215 4.72 -10.29 -6.69
C SER A 215 5.38 -11.62 -6.36
N ALA A 216 6.54 -11.91 -6.94
CA ALA A 216 7.33 -13.12 -6.65
C ALA A 216 7.81 -13.16 -5.19
N VAL A 217 8.36 -12.05 -4.69
CA VAL A 217 8.81 -11.93 -3.29
C VAL A 217 7.63 -12.04 -2.32
N ARG A 218 6.49 -11.41 -2.64
CA ARG A 218 5.30 -11.44 -1.79
C ARG A 218 4.60 -12.81 -1.82
N ALA A 219 4.54 -13.49 -2.96
CA ALA A 219 3.98 -14.83 -3.08
C ALA A 219 4.78 -15.85 -2.24
N GLY A 220 6.10 -15.67 -2.12
CA GLY A 220 6.92 -16.46 -1.21
C GLY A 220 6.66 -16.20 0.28
N SER A 221 6.03 -15.07 0.63
CA SER A 221 5.76 -14.66 2.02
C SER A 221 4.29 -14.78 2.45
N SER A 222 3.34 -14.91 1.51
CA SER A 222 1.90 -14.92 1.78
C SER A 222 1.34 -16.33 1.71
N ALA A 223 1.44 -17.06 2.82
CA ALA A 223 1.07 -18.48 2.96
C ALA A 223 -0.45 -18.75 3.08
N THR A 224 -1.33 -17.76 2.96
CA THR A 224 -2.73 -17.91 3.44
C THR A 224 -3.82 -17.85 2.38
N VAL A 225 -3.58 -17.37 1.16
CA VAL A 225 -4.68 -17.07 0.21
C VAL A 225 -4.95 -18.18 -0.82
N LEU A 226 -4.04 -19.17 -0.99
CA LEU A 226 -4.18 -20.22 -2.01
C LEU A 226 -3.71 -21.60 -1.54
N SER A 227 -3.87 -21.93 -0.25
CA SER A 227 -3.78 -23.32 0.17
C SER A 227 -4.90 -24.10 -0.51
N ALA A 228 -4.55 -25.19 -1.21
CA ALA A 228 -5.54 -26.16 -1.64
C ALA A 228 -6.35 -26.59 -0.41
N PRO A 229 -7.68 -26.75 -0.49
CA PRO A 229 -8.42 -27.34 0.61
C PRO A 229 -7.81 -28.72 0.85
N ASP A 230 -7.32 -28.96 2.07
CA ASP A 230 -6.99 -30.31 2.51
C ASP A 230 -8.23 -31.17 2.27
N SER A 231 -8.17 -32.06 1.29
CA SER A 231 -9.22 -33.03 1.02
C SER A 231 -9.33 -33.96 2.23
N PRO A 232 -10.46 -33.98 2.95
CA PRO A 232 -10.67 -34.97 3.99
C PRO A 232 -11.26 -36.21 3.33
N HIS A 233 -10.46 -37.02 2.63
CA HIS A 233 -10.68 -38.47 2.39
C HIS A 233 -9.67 -39.02 1.37
N ALA A 234 -8.54 -39.52 1.89
CA ALA A 234 -7.83 -40.69 1.37
C ALA A 234 -7.14 -41.27 2.60
N GLY A 235 -7.76 -42.24 3.26
CA GLY A 235 -7.54 -43.61 2.87
C GLY A 235 -6.34 -44.11 3.68
N SER A 236 -6.66 -44.74 4.80
CA SER A 236 -5.76 -45.52 5.61
C SER A 236 -4.93 -46.48 4.76
N ASP A 237 -3.66 -46.17 4.50
CA ASP A 237 -2.69 -47.16 4.09
C ASP A 237 -1.46 -47.04 4.97
N LYS A 238 -1.51 -47.78 6.08
CA LYS A 238 -0.31 -48.17 6.82
C LYS A 238 0.56 -48.98 5.85
N PRO A 239 1.83 -48.64 5.62
CA PRO A 239 2.76 -49.56 5.00
C PRO A 239 2.99 -50.72 5.98
N LEU A 240 2.37 -51.85 5.67
CA LEU A 240 2.68 -53.14 6.25
C LEU A 240 4.10 -53.51 5.80
N LEU A 241 5.09 -53.41 6.70
CA LEU A 241 6.17 -54.38 6.89
C LEU A 241 7.15 -53.88 8.00
N PRO A 242 7.40 -54.68 9.06
CA PRO A 242 8.39 -54.36 10.07
C PRO A 242 9.74 -54.99 9.72
N PHE A 243 10.76 -54.18 9.46
CA PHE A 243 12.15 -54.59 9.62
C PHE A 243 12.85 -53.66 10.60
N SER A 244 12.95 -54.13 11.84
CA SER A 244 13.85 -53.61 12.84
C SER A 244 15.29 -53.90 12.45
N LYS A 245 16.14 -52.86 12.38
CA LYS A 245 17.40 -52.80 13.13
C LYS A 245 17.91 -51.36 13.17
N ALA A 246 18.45 -51.03 14.34
CA ALA A 246 19.05 -49.77 14.71
C ALA A 246 20.10 -49.30 13.70
N ASP A 247 20.13 -47.99 13.46
CA ASP A 247 21.34 -47.17 13.52
C ASP A 247 20.89 -45.70 13.61
N GLU A 248 21.51 -44.95 14.53
CA GLU A 248 21.40 -43.49 14.63
C GLU A 248 22.05 -42.87 13.40
N GLU A 249 21.30 -42.13 12.57
CA GLU A 249 21.89 -41.10 11.70
C GLU A 249 20.82 -40.16 11.11
N GLU A 250 21.09 -38.86 11.26
CA GLU A 250 20.49 -37.70 10.60
C GLU A 250 18.96 -37.58 10.60
N THR A 251 18.48 -36.60 11.37
CA THR A 251 17.29 -35.82 11.02
C THR A 251 17.54 -35.18 9.65
N LYS A 252 17.33 -35.93 8.57
CA LYS A 252 17.22 -35.35 7.23
C LYS A 252 16.10 -34.35 7.29
N ASP A 253 16.46 -33.07 7.13
CA ASP A 253 15.57 -31.95 6.91
C ASP A 253 14.44 -32.40 5.98
N VAL A 254 13.28 -32.69 6.56
CA VAL A 254 12.06 -32.85 5.77
C VAL A 254 11.87 -31.49 5.11
N PRO A 255 11.97 -31.38 3.77
CA PRO A 255 11.84 -30.09 3.11
C PRO A 255 10.46 -29.55 3.50
N LYS A 256 10.44 -28.44 4.23
CA LYS A 256 9.18 -27.79 4.59
C LYS A 256 8.40 -27.57 3.29
N PRO A 257 7.13 -28.01 3.19
CA PRO A 257 6.37 -27.87 1.96
C PRO A 257 6.32 -26.39 1.60
N VAL A 258 6.75 -26.08 0.38
CA VAL A 258 6.85 -24.71 -0.11
C VAL A 258 5.45 -24.12 -0.18
N THR A 259 5.22 -23.03 0.55
CA THR A 259 3.90 -22.52 0.94
C THR A 259 3.15 -21.75 -0.16
N TYR A 260 3.51 -21.94 -1.44
CA TYR A 260 2.84 -21.28 -2.57
C TYR A 260 2.53 -22.26 -3.71
N SER A 261 1.47 -21.99 -4.46
CA SER A 261 1.11 -22.79 -5.65
C SER A 261 2.08 -22.53 -6.80
N TYR A 262 2.85 -23.55 -7.18
CA TYR A 262 3.79 -23.49 -8.31
C TYR A 262 3.08 -23.15 -9.64
N SER A 263 1.87 -23.68 -9.86
CA SER A 263 1.07 -23.40 -11.05
C SER A 263 0.65 -21.93 -11.14
N PHE A 264 0.24 -21.33 -10.02
CA PHE A 264 -0.15 -19.92 -9.98
C PHE A 264 1.05 -19.00 -10.20
N PHE A 265 2.20 -19.34 -9.62
CA PHE A 265 3.46 -18.62 -9.83
C PHE A 265 3.83 -18.59 -11.33
N HIS A 266 3.82 -19.73 -12.02
CA HIS A 266 4.13 -19.79 -13.46
C HIS A 266 3.08 -19.10 -14.33
N LEU A 267 1.82 -19.08 -13.90
CA LEU A 267 0.75 -18.35 -14.60
C LEU A 267 0.95 -16.83 -14.52
N ILE A 268 1.44 -16.29 -13.39
CA ILE A 268 1.80 -14.87 -13.29
C ILE A 268 2.95 -14.54 -14.26
N PHE A 269 3.99 -15.38 -14.28
CA PHE A 269 5.14 -15.16 -15.17
C PHE A 269 4.78 -15.30 -16.65
N SER A 270 3.86 -16.19 -17.02
CA SER A 270 3.40 -16.32 -18.41
C SER A 270 2.60 -15.10 -18.87
N LEU A 271 1.69 -14.58 -18.04
CA LEU A 271 0.94 -13.35 -18.32
C LEU A 271 1.86 -12.12 -18.40
N ALA A 272 2.85 -12.02 -17.50
CA ALA A 272 3.83 -10.94 -17.53
C ALA A 272 4.70 -10.97 -18.80
N SER A 273 5.08 -12.16 -19.28
CA SER A 273 5.81 -12.34 -20.54
C SER A 273 4.98 -11.87 -21.74
N MET A 274 3.70 -12.27 -21.80
CA MET A 274 2.78 -11.80 -22.86
C MET A 274 2.61 -10.27 -22.84
N TYR A 275 2.43 -9.67 -21.66
CA TYR A 275 2.31 -8.22 -21.53
C TYR A 275 3.60 -7.49 -21.96
N SER A 276 4.76 -8.04 -21.59
CA SER A 276 6.07 -7.49 -21.99
C SER A 276 6.24 -7.51 -23.52
N ALA A 277 5.80 -8.58 -24.19
CA ALA A 277 5.81 -8.67 -25.64
C ALA A 277 4.96 -7.57 -26.29
N MET A 278 3.72 -7.36 -25.82
CA MET A 278 2.84 -6.30 -26.33
C MET A 278 3.40 -4.89 -26.07
N LEU A 279 4.03 -4.69 -24.93
CA LEU A 279 4.67 -3.42 -24.58
C LEU A 279 5.86 -3.13 -25.50
N LEU A 280 6.75 -4.12 -25.73
CA LEU A 280 7.92 -3.99 -26.60
C LEU A 280 7.56 -3.80 -28.08
N THR A 281 6.44 -4.34 -28.54
CA THR A 281 5.95 -4.13 -29.91
C THR A 281 5.15 -2.83 -30.05
N GLY A 282 5.03 -2.03 -28.97
CA GLY A 282 4.27 -0.79 -28.98
C GLY A 282 2.81 -0.99 -29.37
N TRP A 283 2.22 -2.14 -29.01
CA TRP A 283 0.84 -2.52 -29.34
C TRP A 283 0.54 -2.51 -30.85
N SER A 284 1.53 -2.74 -31.72
CA SER A 284 1.35 -2.78 -33.18
C SER A 284 0.87 -4.15 -33.70
N THR A 285 0.02 -4.17 -34.73
CA THR A 285 -0.30 -5.40 -35.50
C THR A 285 0.53 -5.49 -36.77
N SER A 286 1.12 -6.65 -37.05
CA SER A 286 1.83 -6.92 -38.32
C SER A 286 0.92 -7.44 -39.46
N VAL A 287 -0.37 -7.67 -39.19
CA VAL A 287 -1.34 -8.24 -40.14
C VAL A 287 -2.54 -7.31 -40.31
N GLY A 288 -2.63 -6.65 -41.47
CA GLY A 288 -3.72 -5.74 -41.86
C GLY A 288 -3.21 -4.58 -42.72
N GLU A 289 -3.87 -4.30 -43.85
CA GLU A 289 -3.47 -3.33 -44.90
C GLU A 289 -3.50 -1.85 -44.47
N SER A 290 -3.53 -1.58 -43.17
CA SER A 290 -3.42 -0.26 -42.59
C SER A 290 -2.82 -0.44 -41.20
N GLY A 291 -1.68 0.21 -40.92
CA GLY A 291 -0.96 0.15 -39.65
C GLY A 291 -1.77 0.68 -38.45
N LYS A 292 -2.87 -0.01 -38.12
CA LYS A 292 -3.72 0.24 -36.97
C LYS A 292 -3.01 -0.32 -35.74
N LEU A 293 -2.90 0.49 -34.70
CA LEU A 293 -2.43 0.02 -33.41
C LEU A 293 -3.57 -0.72 -32.69
N VAL A 294 -3.26 -1.84 -32.03
CA VAL A 294 -4.22 -2.67 -31.25
C VAL A 294 -4.84 -1.86 -30.12
N ASP A 295 -4.12 -0.86 -29.62
CA ASP A 295 -4.56 0.01 -28.55
C ASP A 295 -5.49 1.13 -29.02
N VAL A 296 -5.84 1.22 -30.31
CA VAL A 296 -6.74 2.25 -30.86
C VAL A 296 -8.03 1.61 -31.38
N GLY A 297 -9.15 1.97 -30.79
CA GLY A 297 -10.50 1.55 -31.17
C GLY A 297 -11.39 1.28 -29.96
N TRP A 298 -12.71 1.27 -30.18
CA TRP A 298 -13.71 1.02 -29.15
C TRP A 298 -13.48 -0.23 -28.28
N PRO A 299 -13.00 -1.38 -28.82
CA PRO A 299 -12.69 -2.53 -27.98
C PRO A 299 -11.62 -2.22 -26.92
N SER A 300 -10.58 -1.46 -27.28
CA SER A 300 -9.53 -1.06 -26.35
C SER A 300 -10.05 -0.10 -25.28
N VAL A 301 -10.88 0.88 -25.68
CA VAL A 301 -11.57 1.79 -24.75
C VAL A 301 -12.33 0.99 -23.68
N TRP A 302 -13.20 0.06 -24.11
CA TRP A 302 -14.04 -0.72 -23.21
C TRP A 302 -13.24 -1.66 -22.31
N VAL A 303 -12.16 -2.28 -22.81
CA VAL A 303 -11.28 -3.11 -21.97
C VAL A 303 -10.66 -2.27 -20.85
N ARG A 304 -10.20 -1.06 -21.15
CA ARG A 304 -9.60 -0.15 -20.15
C ARG A 304 -10.63 0.37 -19.13
N ILE A 305 -11.82 0.76 -19.59
CA ILE A 305 -12.91 1.21 -18.73
C ILE A 305 -13.45 0.07 -17.85
N ALA A 306 -13.62 -1.14 -18.39
CA ALA A 306 -14.03 -2.30 -17.61
C ALA A 306 -12.95 -2.69 -16.57
N THR A 307 -11.67 -2.61 -16.94
CA THR A 307 -10.55 -2.82 -16.01
C THR A 307 -10.57 -1.80 -14.88
N GLN A 308 -10.89 -0.55 -15.18
CA GLN A 308 -11.05 0.51 -14.18
C GLN A 308 -12.19 0.19 -13.20
N TRP A 309 -13.38 -0.19 -13.71
CA TRP A 309 -14.52 -0.54 -12.86
C TRP A 309 -14.25 -1.78 -12.01
N ALA A 310 -13.61 -2.81 -12.58
CA ALA A 310 -13.21 -3.99 -11.83
C ALA A 310 -12.21 -3.64 -10.71
N THR A 311 -11.21 -2.80 -11.01
CA THR A 311 -10.24 -2.32 -10.02
C THR A 311 -10.92 -1.54 -8.90
N ALA A 312 -11.84 -0.64 -9.25
CA ALA A 312 -12.62 0.13 -8.29
C ALA A 312 -13.47 -0.78 -7.39
N GLY A 313 -14.16 -1.75 -7.99
CA GLY A 313 -14.97 -2.73 -7.28
C GLY A 313 -14.14 -3.57 -6.31
N LEU A 314 -13.00 -4.09 -6.76
CA LEU A 314 -12.08 -4.87 -5.92
C LEU A 314 -11.50 -4.05 -4.76
N PHE A 315 -11.18 -2.78 -5.00
CA PHE A 315 -10.67 -1.89 -3.95
C PHE A 315 -11.73 -1.55 -2.90
N ILE A 316 -12.96 -1.22 -3.31
CA ILE A 316 -14.05 -0.99 -2.37
C ILE A 316 -14.37 -2.28 -1.62
N TRP A 317 -14.41 -3.42 -2.32
CA TRP A 317 -14.67 -4.71 -1.72
C TRP A 317 -13.62 -5.08 -0.68
N SER A 318 -12.33 -4.86 -0.92
CA SER A 318 -11.28 -5.18 0.05
C SER A 318 -11.42 -4.38 1.36
N LEU A 319 -12.01 -3.19 1.31
CA LEU A 319 -12.29 -2.36 2.47
C LEU A 319 -13.61 -2.72 3.17
N VAL A 320 -14.63 -3.13 2.41
CA VAL A 320 -15.98 -3.35 2.92
C VAL A 320 -16.24 -4.81 3.31
N ALA A 321 -15.62 -5.78 2.64
CA ALA A 321 -15.86 -7.21 2.88
C ALA A 321 -15.58 -7.66 4.32
N PRO A 322 -14.50 -7.20 4.99
CA PRO A 322 -14.28 -7.53 6.41
C PRO A 322 -15.39 -7.02 7.35
N LEU A 323 -16.13 -5.98 6.95
CA LEU A 323 -17.24 -5.44 7.74
C LEU A 323 -18.55 -6.19 7.51
N LEU A 324 -18.76 -6.70 6.28
CA LEU A 324 -19.98 -7.44 5.94
C LEU A 324 -19.90 -8.91 6.37
N PHE A 325 -18.70 -9.50 6.38
CA PHE A 325 -18.47 -10.91 6.73
C PHE A 325 -17.37 -11.04 7.80
N PRO A 326 -17.62 -10.59 9.04
CA PRO A 326 -16.61 -10.60 10.11
C PRO A 326 -16.09 -12.00 10.46
N ASP A 327 -16.86 -13.05 10.17
CA ASP A 327 -16.50 -14.44 10.48
C ASP A 327 -15.63 -15.12 9.40
N ARG A 328 -15.26 -14.42 8.32
CA ARG A 328 -14.41 -14.94 7.24
C ARG A 328 -13.01 -14.36 7.34
N GLU A 329 -11.99 -15.21 7.33
CA GLU A 329 -10.60 -14.75 7.14
C GLU A 329 -10.38 -14.30 5.69
N PHE A 330 -9.87 -13.08 5.51
CA PHE A 330 -9.65 -12.41 4.22
C PHE A 330 -8.16 -12.17 3.96
#